data_AF-A0A9D0DS48-F1
#
_entry.id   AF-A0A9D0DS48-F1
#
_cell.length_a   1.000
_cell.length_b   1.000
_cell.length_c   1.000
_cell.angle_alpha   90.00
_cell.angle_beta   90.00
_cell.angle_gamma   90.00
#
_symmetry.space_group_name_H-M   'P 1'
#
loop_
_entity.id
_entity.type
_entity.pdbx_description
1 polymer ?
#
loop_
_entity_poly.entity_id
_entity_poly.type
_entity_poly.pdbx_seq_one_letter_code
_entity_poly.pdbx_strand_id
1 'polypeptide(L)'
;MRLSYTALILVCGITATFEANSTETFYLTAQINNANYLDGFEAVRFRKRGEDDAPASLWEFDVSSPNDFCYNSTDKVVLWRPDAGKKGEKLQIVKVDSEQEYSISWPTKRYTMAWPSSVSLIDGEYLVGIGNAINKVNLHRIPVGIDNVQQWMEKHGCIQQVEMLKEMKNTSTGI
;
A
#
# COMPACT_ATOMS: atom_id res chain seq x y z
N MET A 1 9.57 32.12 53.70
CA MET A 1 9.04 33.32 53.01
C MET A 1 7.77 32.92 52.29
N ARG A 2 6.65 33.56 52.63
CA ARG A 2 5.32 33.31 52.05
C ARG A 2 5.18 34.13 50.77
N LEU A 3 4.71 33.50 49.69
CA LEU A 3 4.12 34.19 48.54
C LEU A 3 2.74 33.60 48.32
N SER A 4 1.75 34.35 48.80
CA SER A 4 0.32 34.09 48.70
C SER A 4 -0.17 34.79 47.44
N TYR A 5 -0.60 34.03 46.43
CA TYR A 5 -1.34 34.57 45.29
C TYR A 5 -2.74 33.98 45.29
N THR A 6 -3.70 34.76 45.79
CA THR A 6 -5.13 34.47 45.68
C THR A 6 -5.61 34.90 44.30
N ALA A 7 -5.76 33.93 43.39
CA ALA A 7 -6.53 34.10 42.16
C ALA A 7 -7.96 33.61 42.41
N LEU A 8 -8.92 34.53 42.39
CA LEU A 8 -10.35 34.24 42.37
C LEU A 8 -10.71 33.70 40.98
N ILE A 9 -10.74 32.38 40.84
CA ILE A 9 -11.31 31.75 39.65
C ILE A 9 -12.72 31.30 39.97
N LEU A 10 -13.63 31.99 39.30
CA LEU A 10 -15.07 31.82 39.29
C LEU A 10 -15.42 30.48 38.62
N VAL A 11 -15.97 29.56 39.42
CA VAL A 11 -16.94 28.50 39.10
C VAL A 11 -16.89 27.88 37.69
N CYS A 12 -16.28 26.70 37.59
CA CYS A 12 -16.89 25.52 36.97
C CYS A 12 -16.32 24.27 37.64
N GLY A 13 -17.20 23.53 38.31
CA GLY A 13 -16.84 22.43 39.21
C GLY A 13 -16.33 21.20 38.48
N ILE A 14 -15.01 21.12 38.30
CA ILE A 14 -14.29 19.85 38.20
C ILE A 14 -13.06 19.99 39.09
N THR A 15 -13.12 19.44 40.30
CA THR A 15 -11.91 19.24 41.11
C THR A 15 -11.19 18.02 40.55
N ALA A 16 -10.17 18.23 39.72
CA ALA A 16 -9.23 17.18 39.37
C ALA A 16 -8.08 17.21 40.38
N THR A 17 -8.10 16.29 41.35
CA THR A 17 -6.93 15.98 42.16
C THR A 17 -6.03 15.05 41.34
N PHE A 18 -4.89 15.55 40.88
CA PHE A 18 -3.85 14.72 40.26
C PHE A 18 -2.94 14.20 41.36
N GLU A 19 -3.13 12.95 41.74
CA GLU A 19 -2.17 12.19 42.53
C GLU A 19 -1.26 11.47 41.53
N ALA A 20 -0.02 11.95 41.41
CA ALA A 20 0.99 11.29 40.59
C ALA A 20 1.46 10.04 41.33
N ASN A 21 0.91 8.87 40.97
CA ASN A 21 1.50 7.59 41.34
C ASN A 21 1.67 6.72 40.09
N SER A 22 2.83 6.09 40.03
CA SER A 22 3.41 5.41 38.89
C SER A 22 2.71 4.09 38.54
N THR A 23 2.93 3.69 37.28
CA THR A 23 2.72 2.36 36.68
C THR A 23 1.28 1.86 36.56
N GLU A 24 0.60 2.15 35.44
CA GLU A 24 -0.37 1.21 34.88
C GLU A 24 -0.39 1.24 33.33
N THR A 25 -0.29 0.05 32.77
CA THR A 25 -0.47 -0.32 31.37
C THR A 25 -1.78 0.19 30.80
N PHE A 26 -1.71 0.96 29.72
CA PHE A 26 -2.86 1.53 29.04
C PHE A 26 -3.56 0.47 28.17
N TYR A 27 -4.56 -0.21 28.73
CA TYR A 27 -5.54 -0.95 27.95
C TYR A 27 -6.60 0.05 27.45
N LEU A 28 -6.61 0.34 26.14
CA LEU A 28 -7.71 1.06 25.51
C LEU A 28 -8.91 0.13 25.36
N THR A 29 -9.81 0.14 26.34
CA THR A 29 -11.20 -0.28 26.12
C THR A 29 -12.07 0.95 25.92
N ALA A 30 -12.27 1.36 24.67
CA ALA A 30 -13.32 2.30 24.32
C ALA A 30 -14.63 1.53 24.14
N GLN A 31 -15.53 1.60 25.14
CA GLN A 31 -16.92 1.21 24.98
C GLN A 31 -17.66 2.33 24.23
N ILE A 32 -17.98 2.11 22.95
CA ILE A 32 -18.82 3.01 22.17
C ILE A 32 -20.26 2.51 22.25
N ASN A 33 -21.03 3.06 23.19
CA ASN A 33 -22.48 3.03 23.15
C ASN A 33 -22.94 4.18 22.27
N ASN A 34 -23.18 3.93 20.98
CA ASN A 34 -24.16 4.64 20.15
C ASN A 34 -24.21 3.97 18.78
N ALA A 35 -25.27 3.21 18.56
CA ALA A 35 -25.68 2.81 17.22
C ALA A 35 -26.03 4.07 16.41
N ASN A 36 -25.62 4.11 15.14
CA ASN A 36 -25.91 5.15 14.11
C ASN A 36 -24.80 6.18 13.81
N TYR A 37 -23.52 5.80 13.85
CA TYR A 37 -22.46 6.62 13.25
C TYR A 37 -21.33 5.76 12.63
N LEU A 38 -21.64 4.93 11.62
CA LEU A 38 -20.63 4.22 10.82
C LEU A 38 -21.14 4.01 9.38
N ASP A 39 -21.43 5.09 8.66
CA ASP A 39 -21.64 5.05 7.21
C ASP A 39 -20.56 5.93 6.55
N GLY A 40 -19.32 5.43 6.53
CA GLY A 40 -18.20 6.18 5.97
C GLY A 40 -16.79 5.70 6.29
N PHE A 41 -16.61 4.77 7.23
CA PHE A 41 -15.32 4.09 7.40
C PHE A 41 -15.33 2.80 6.59
N GLU A 42 -14.77 2.86 5.39
CA GLU A 42 -14.40 1.68 4.63
C GLU A 42 -13.56 0.78 5.55
N ALA A 43 -14.02 -0.46 5.76
CA ALA A 43 -13.38 -1.35 6.71
C ALA A 43 -11.94 -1.62 6.26
N VAL A 44 -10.96 -1.04 6.98
CA VAL A 44 -9.55 -1.40 6.84
C VAL A 44 -9.46 -2.87 7.23
N ARG A 45 -9.45 -3.76 6.24
CA ARG A 45 -9.33 -5.19 6.50
C ARG A 45 -7.92 -5.43 7.03
N PHE A 46 -7.83 -5.79 8.31
CA PHE A 46 -6.59 -6.29 8.89
C PHE A 46 -6.15 -7.52 8.11
N ARG A 47 -5.01 -7.42 7.41
CA ARG A 47 -4.39 -8.53 6.68
C ARG A 47 -4.15 -9.67 7.67
N LYS A 48 -4.62 -10.88 7.33
CA LYS A 48 -4.35 -12.07 8.15
C LYS A 48 -2.92 -12.51 7.89
N ARG A 49 -2.12 -12.61 8.96
CA ARG A 49 -0.77 -13.18 8.88
C ARG A 49 -0.87 -14.64 8.37
N GLY A 50 -0.41 -14.92 7.16
CA GLY A 50 -0.26 -16.27 6.61
C GLY A 50 -1.09 -16.63 5.37
N GLU A 51 -1.81 -15.68 4.76
CA GLU A 51 -2.30 -15.83 3.39
C GLU A 51 -1.17 -15.30 2.47
N ASP A 52 -0.84 -15.98 1.37
CA ASP A 52 0.20 -15.55 0.42
C ASP A 52 -0.26 -14.26 -0.30
N ASP A 53 -0.21 -13.15 0.44
CA ASP A 53 -0.66 -11.80 0.08
C ASP A 53 0.39 -11.07 -0.77
N ALA A 54 1.24 -11.81 -1.48
CA ALA A 54 2.31 -11.25 -2.30
C ALA A 54 2.22 -11.81 -3.73
N PRO A 55 2.55 -10.99 -4.75
CA PRO A 55 2.90 -11.44 -6.08
C PRO A 55 3.74 -12.72 -6.07
N ALA A 56 3.30 -13.73 -6.81
CA ALA A 56 4.00 -15.02 -6.88
C ALA A 56 5.17 -14.98 -7.88
N SER A 57 5.19 -13.99 -8.75
CA SER A 57 6.16 -13.84 -9.83
C SER A 57 6.85 -12.47 -9.81
N LEU A 58 8.11 -12.46 -10.26
CA LEU A 58 8.92 -11.24 -10.37
C LEU A 58 8.27 -10.14 -11.23
N TRP A 59 7.44 -10.54 -12.19
CA TRP A 59 6.80 -9.62 -13.14
C TRP A 59 5.33 -9.33 -12.80
N GLU A 60 4.87 -9.79 -11.64
CA GLU A 60 3.57 -9.45 -11.09
C GLU A 60 3.70 -8.16 -10.27
N PHE A 61 3.02 -7.12 -10.75
CA PHE A 61 3.00 -5.79 -10.19
C PHE A 61 1.82 -5.64 -9.23
N ASP A 62 2.08 -5.53 -7.92
CA ASP A 62 1.04 -5.26 -6.94
C ASP A 62 0.51 -3.83 -7.09
N VAL A 63 -0.75 -3.70 -7.50
CA VAL A 63 -1.43 -2.41 -7.65
C VAL A 63 -2.18 -1.97 -6.39
N SER A 64 -2.20 -2.81 -5.35
CA SER A 64 -2.91 -2.55 -4.09
C SER A 64 -2.12 -1.71 -3.10
N SER A 65 -0.83 -1.49 -3.36
CA SER A 65 0.04 -0.69 -2.51
C SER A 65 0.91 0.26 -3.33
N PRO A 66 1.34 1.40 -2.76
CA PRO A 66 2.36 2.24 -3.37
C PRO A 66 3.71 1.53 -3.41
N ASN A 67 4.35 1.48 -4.58
CA ASN A 67 5.63 0.79 -4.77
C ASN A 67 6.39 1.31 -6.01
N ASP A 68 7.66 0.91 -6.09
CA ASP A 68 8.48 1.02 -7.29
C ASP A 68 8.51 -0.35 -7.99
N PHE A 69 8.29 -0.37 -9.30
CA PHE A 69 8.27 -1.59 -10.09
C PHE A 69 9.15 -1.49 -11.33
N CYS A 70 10.08 -2.43 -11.44
CA CYS A 70 11.05 -2.52 -12.51
C CYS A 70 10.60 -3.54 -13.56
N TYR A 71 10.66 -3.18 -14.84
CA TYR A 71 10.27 -4.07 -15.94
C TYR A 71 11.29 -4.04 -17.07
N ASN A 72 11.52 -5.20 -17.70
CA ASN A 72 12.38 -5.28 -18.90
C ASN A 72 11.57 -5.25 -20.20
N SER A 73 10.33 -5.74 -20.17
CA SER A 73 9.47 -5.88 -21.33
C SER A 73 8.00 -5.83 -20.93
N THR A 74 7.20 -5.09 -21.71
CA THR A 74 5.79 -4.81 -21.40
C THR A 74 4.91 -6.06 -21.46
N ASP A 75 5.23 -7.01 -22.34
CA ASP A 75 4.50 -8.26 -22.52
C ASP A 75 4.56 -9.19 -21.29
N LYS A 76 5.55 -8.99 -20.41
CA LYS A 76 5.71 -9.78 -19.19
C LYS A 76 5.01 -9.18 -17.98
N VAL A 77 4.61 -7.90 -18.05
CA VAL A 77 4.04 -7.21 -16.90
C VAL A 77 2.61 -7.67 -16.69
N VAL A 78 2.37 -8.20 -15.50
CA VAL A 78 1.06 -8.66 -15.05
C VAL A 78 0.68 -7.84 -13.84
N LEU A 79 -0.44 -7.13 -13.89
CA LEU A 79 -1.03 -6.50 -12.73
C LEU A 79 -1.55 -7.57 -11.79
N TRP A 80 -1.30 -7.41 -10.49
CA TRP A 80 -1.76 -8.30 -9.42
C TRP A 80 -2.47 -7.49 -8.34
N ARG A 81 -3.50 -8.09 -7.74
CA ARG A 81 -4.20 -7.57 -6.57
C ARG A 81 -4.43 -8.70 -5.55
N PRO A 82 -4.48 -8.38 -4.24
CA PRO A 82 -4.62 -9.37 -3.17
C PRO A 82 -5.99 -10.05 -3.15
N ASP A 83 -7.03 -9.41 -3.69
CA ASP A 83 -8.37 -9.97 -3.71
C ASP A 83 -8.95 -10.10 -5.12
N ALA A 84 -9.42 -11.30 -5.44
CA ALA A 84 -10.24 -11.53 -6.61
C ALA A 84 -11.65 -10.98 -6.34
N GLY A 85 -11.82 -9.67 -6.52
CA GLY A 85 -13.08 -8.96 -6.36
C GLY A 85 -14.28 -9.73 -6.92
N LYS A 86 -15.38 -9.73 -6.16
CA LYS A 86 -16.60 -10.50 -6.48
C LYS A 86 -17.33 -9.97 -7.73
N LYS A 87 -17.09 -8.71 -8.09
CA LYS A 87 -17.66 -8.00 -9.24
C LYS A 87 -16.53 -7.47 -10.12
N GLY A 88 -16.86 -7.10 -11.36
CA GLY A 88 -15.90 -6.44 -12.25
C GLY A 88 -15.67 -5.03 -11.75
N GLU A 89 -14.45 -4.74 -11.34
CA GLU A 89 -14.05 -3.41 -10.89
C GLU A 89 -13.40 -2.65 -12.05
N LYS A 90 -13.36 -1.33 -11.95
CA LYS A 90 -12.63 -0.51 -12.90
C LYS A 90 -11.22 -0.29 -12.38
N LEU A 91 -10.25 -0.64 -13.20
CA LEU A 91 -8.87 -0.22 -13.10
C LEU A 91 -8.76 1.17 -13.71
N GLN A 92 -8.26 2.12 -12.93
CA GLN A 92 -7.90 3.46 -13.38
C GLN A 92 -6.37 3.54 -13.42
N ILE A 93 -5.83 4.02 -14.53
CA ILE A 93 -4.40 4.30 -14.68
C ILE A 93 -4.26 5.74 -15.16
N VAL A 94 -3.60 6.57 -14.38
CA VAL A 94 -3.29 7.95 -14.75
C VAL A 94 -1.77 8.08 -14.82
N LYS A 95 -1.24 8.47 -15.97
CA LYS A 95 0.17 8.84 -16.07
C LYS A 95 0.34 10.30 -15.63
N VAL A 96 1.14 10.55 -14.60
CA VAL A 96 1.22 11.87 -13.95
C VAL A 96 1.74 12.95 -14.90
N ASP A 97 2.82 12.68 -15.65
CA ASP A 97 3.43 13.70 -16.52
C ASP A 97 2.55 14.16 -17.68
N SER A 98 1.73 13.27 -18.23
CA SER A 98 0.92 13.53 -19.41
C SER A 98 -0.56 13.71 -19.09
N GLU A 99 -0.94 13.56 -17.81
CA GLU A 99 -2.32 13.53 -17.32
C GLU A 99 -3.24 12.60 -18.14
N GLN A 100 -2.67 11.57 -18.76
CA GLN A 100 -3.41 10.61 -19.56
C GLN A 100 -4.08 9.61 -18.64
N GLU A 101 -5.41 9.59 -18.68
CA GLU A 101 -6.23 8.68 -17.89
C GLU A 101 -6.78 7.54 -18.75
N TYR A 102 -6.74 6.34 -18.19
CA TYR A 102 -7.29 5.13 -18.79
C TYR A 102 -8.17 4.42 -17.79
N SER A 103 -9.36 4.01 -18.23
CA SER A 103 -10.29 3.21 -17.43
C SER A 103 -10.56 1.87 -18.11
N ILE A 104 -10.12 0.79 -17.47
CA ILE A 104 -10.20 -0.58 -18.00
C ILE A 104 -11.00 -1.44 -17.03
N SER A 105 -11.82 -2.36 -17.55
CA SER A 105 -12.54 -3.30 -16.68
C SER A 105 -11.60 -4.43 -16.24
N TRP A 106 -11.42 -4.58 -14.93
CA TRP A 106 -10.72 -5.72 -14.36
C TRP A 106 -11.63 -6.96 -14.37
N PRO A 107 -11.16 -8.12 -14.86
CA PRO A 107 -11.98 -9.32 -14.96
C PRO A 107 -12.49 -9.80 -13.59
N THR A 108 -13.77 -10.16 -13.52
CA THR A 108 -14.38 -10.70 -12.30
C THR A 108 -13.63 -11.93 -11.80
N LYS A 109 -13.46 -12.06 -10.47
CA LYS A 109 -12.85 -13.24 -9.84
C LYS A 109 -11.43 -13.57 -10.33
N ARG A 110 -10.69 -12.58 -10.82
CA ARG A 110 -9.26 -12.70 -11.16
C ARG A 110 -8.41 -11.85 -10.23
N TYR A 111 -7.31 -12.43 -9.75
CA TYR A 111 -6.25 -11.76 -9.00
C TYR A 111 -5.27 -11.04 -9.93
N THR A 112 -5.18 -11.47 -11.18
CA THR A 112 -4.20 -10.96 -12.13
C THR A 112 -4.84 -10.52 -13.45
N MET A 113 -4.18 -9.56 -14.10
CA MET A 113 -4.54 -9.01 -15.39
C MET A 113 -3.26 -8.59 -16.13
N ALA A 114 -3.11 -8.95 -17.40
CA ALA A 114 -1.97 -8.45 -18.18
C ALA A 114 -2.02 -6.93 -18.28
N TRP A 115 -0.86 -6.27 -18.40
CA TRP A 115 -0.81 -4.84 -18.64
C TRP A 115 -1.68 -4.47 -19.85
N PRO A 116 -2.60 -3.48 -19.75
CA PRO A 116 -3.52 -3.18 -20.84
C PRO A 116 -2.80 -2.70 -22.10
N SER A 117 -3.08 -3.31 -23.25
CA SER A 117 -2.43 -2.97 -24.52
C SER A 117 -2.77 -1.55 -25.02
N SER A 118 -3.85 -0.95 -24.52
CA SER A 118 -4.22 0.44 -24.81
C SER A 118 -3.35 1.45 -24.07
N VAL A 119 -2.59 1.02 -23.06
CA VAL A 119 -1.74 1.88 -22.24
C VAL A 119 -0.29 1.59 -22.57
N SER A 120 0.42 2.58 -23.11
CA SER A 120 1.85 2.43 -23.35
C SER A 120 2.58 2.40 -22.02
N LEU A 121 3.20 1.26 -21.70
CA LEU A 121 4.03 1.13 -20.50
C LEU A 121 5.37 1.82 -20.76
N ILE A 122 5.54 3.00 -20.16
CA ILE A 122 6.76 3.79 -20.22
C ILE A 122 7.25 4.11 -18.81
N ASP A 123 8.53 4.42 -18.71
CA ASP A 123 9.16 4.86 -17.47
C ASP A 123 8.45 6.11 -16.92
N GLY A 124 8.27 6.18 -15.60
CA GLY A 124 7.71 7.35 -14.91
C GLY A 124 6.70 7.04 -13.81
N GLU A 125 6.03 8.10 -13.36
CA GLU A 125 5.09 8.07 -12.24
C GLU A 125 3.64 7.89 -12.72
N TYR A 126 2.91 7.03 -12.01
CA TYR A 126 1.53 6.70 -12.29
C TYR A 126 0.69 6.74 -11.01
N LEU A 127 -0.59 7.05 -11.17
CA LEU A 127 -1.63 6.75 -10.20
C LEU A 127 -2.41 5.55 -10.72
N VAL A 128 -2.42 4.46 -9.96
CA VAL A 128 -3.16 3.25 -10.30
C VAL A 128 -4.23 3.03 -9.24
N GLY A 129 -5.47 2.91 -9.67
CA GLY A 129 -6.60 2.73 -8.77
C GLY A 129 -7.50 1.56 -9.15
N ILE A 130 -8.03 0.88 -8.13
CA ILE A 130 -9.07 -0.13 -8.27
C ILE A 130 -10.18 0.22 -7.28
N GLY A 131 -11.39 0.43 -7.80
CA GLY A 131 -12.51 0.89 -6.97
C GLY A 131 -12.24 2.29 -6.41
N ASN A 132 -12.21 2.41 -5.07
CA ASN A 132 -11.94 3.67 -4.37
C ASN A 132 -10.47 3.85 -3.98
N ALA A 133 -9.66 2.80 -4.05
CA ALA A 133 -8.25 2.86 -3.69
C ALA A 133 -7.45 3.41 -4.87
N ILE A 134 -6.60 4.40 -4.61
CA ILE A 134 -5.66 4.97 -5.57
C ILE A 134 -4.27 4.97 -4.94
N ASN A 135 -3.34 4.34 -5.63
CA ASN A 135 -1.95 4.23 -5.21
C ASN A 135 -1.04 4.93 -6.21
N LYS A 136 -0.06 5.66 -5.68
CA LYS A 136 1.04 6.21 -6.48
C LYS A 136 2.11 5.14 -6.66
N VAL A 137 2.55 4.95 -7.89
CA VAL A 137 3.52 3.93 -8.26
C VAL A 137 4.52 4.49 -9.26
N ASN A 138 5.77 4.05 -9.17
CA ASN A 138 6.81 4.43 -10.13
C ASN A 138 7.21 3.20 -10.95
N LEU A 139 7.20 3.35 -12.27
CA LEU A 139 7.57 2.28 -13.18
C LEU A 139 8.95 2.59 -13.76
N HIS A 140 9.89 1.67 -13.57
CA HIS A 140 11.28 1.82 -13.99
C HIS A 140 11.61 0.82 -15.10
N ARG A 141 11.95 1.31 -16.30
CA ARG A 141 12.32 0.42 -17.41
C ARG A 141 13.79 0.01 -17.29
N ILE A 142 14.03 -1.29 -17.13
CA ILE A 142 15.38 -1.87 -17.11
C ILE A 142 15.99 -1.76 -18.51
N PRO A 143 17.14 -1.07 -18.66
CA PRO A 143 17.87 -1.02 -19.92
C PRO A 143 18.34 -2.40 -20.39
N VAL A 144 18.40 -2.58 -21.71
CA VAL A 144 18.96 -3.79 -22.31
C VAL A 144 20.48 -3.78 -22.13
N GLY A 145 21.07 -4.94 -21.83
CA GLY A 145 22.53 -5.09 -21.73
C GLY A 145 23.14 -4.69 -20.39
N ILE A 146 22.34 -4.60 -19.32
CA ILE A 146 22.87 -4.43 -17.96
C ILE A 146 23.40 -5.77 -17.43
N ASP A 147 24.65 -5.75 -16.96
CA ASP A 147 25.33 -6.92 -16.39
C ASP A 147 24.70 -7.38 -15.06
N ASN A 148 24.32 -6.44 -14.20
CA ASN A 148 23.76 -6.72 -12.88
C ASN A 148 22.37 -6.09 -12.71
N VAL A 149 21.35 -6.79 -13.22
CA VAL A 149 19.94 -6.37 -13.12
C VAL A 149 19.48 -6.19 -11.67
N GLN A 150 19.93 -7.05 -10.76
CA GLN A 150 19.55 -6.96 -9.35
C GLN A 150 20.04 -5.65 -8.72
N GLN A 151 21.31 -5.29 -8.93
CA GLN A 151 21.86 -4.04 -8.43
C GLN A 151 21.18 -2.82 -9.06
N TRP A 152 20.78 -2.92 -10.33
CA TRP A 152 20.03 -1.86 -10.99
C TRP A 152 18.63 -1.68 -10.37
N MET A 153 17.91 -2.79 -10.12
CA MET A 153 16.61 -2.78 -9.44
C MET A 153 16.70 -2.23 -8.01
N GLU A 154 17.73 -2.62 -7.24
CA GLU A 154 17.99 -2.11 -5.89
C GLU A 154 18.16 -0.58 -5.90
N LYS A 155 18.93 -0.05 -6.86
CA LYS A 155 19.16 1.40 -6.99
C LYS A 155 17.89 2.19 -7.32
N HIS A 156 16.90 1.57 -7.97
CA HIS A 156 15.64 2.21 -8.36
C HIS A 156 14.48 1.87 -7.40
N GLY A 157 14.76 1.26 -6.24
CA GLY A 157 13.76 1.06 -5.20
C GLY A 157 12.84 -0.16 -5.40
N CYS A 158 13.11 -1.00 -6.39
CA CYS A 158 12.32 -2.21 -6.71
C CYS A 158 12.62 -3.36 -5.72
N ILE A 159 12.52 -3.08 -4.42
CA ILE A 159 13.00 -3.94 -3.32
C ILE A 159 12.29 -5.30 -3.31
N GLN A 160 10.98 -5.34 -3.52
CA GLN A 160 10.23 -6.59 -3.56
C GLN A 160 10.78 -7.56 -4.63
N GLN A 161 11.03 -7.05 -5.83
CA GLN A 161 11.56 -7.83 -6.94
C GLN A 161 12.99 -8.31 -6.67
N VAL A 162 13.79 -7.48 -6.00
CA VAL A 162 15.14 -7.83 -5.57
C VAL A 162 15.13 -9.00 -4.57
N GLU A 163 14.26 -8.95 -3.57
CA GLU A 163 14.16 -10.02 -2.58
C GLU A 163 13.70 -11.33 -3.24
N MET A 164 12.71 -11.27 -4.14
CA MET A 164 12.30 -12.43 -4.93
C MET A 164 13.46 -13.01 -5.76
N LEU A 165 14.28 -12.16 -6.39
CA LEU A 165 15.47 -12.60 -7.13
C LEU A 165 16.50 -13.30 -6.23
N LYS A 166 16.70 -12.83 -5.00
CA LYS A 166 17.61 -13.47 -4.03
C LYS A 166 17.10 -14.84 -3.62
N GLU A 167 15.81 -14.97 -3.30
CA GLU A 167 15.17 -16.24 -2.94
C GLU A 167 15.23 -17.28 -4.07
N MET A 168 14.99 -16.86 -5.32
CA MET A 168 15.09 -17.73 -6.49
C MET A 168 16.50 -18.29 -6.69
N LYS A 169 17.54 -17.46 -6.53
CA LYS A 169 18.95 -17.90 -6.65
C LYS A 169 19.33 -18.90 -5.57
N ASN A 170 18.89 -18.66 -4.33
CA ASN A 170 19.17 -19.54 -3.19
C ASN A 170 18.54 -20.92 -3.38
N THR A 171 17.33 -20.97 -3.95
CA THR A 171 16.64 -22.24 -4.25
C THR A 171 17.34 -23.02 -5.38
N SER A 172 17.99 -22.34 -6.34
CA SER A 172 18.70 -22.99 -7.46
C SER A 172 20.07 -23.59 -7.10
N THR A 173 20.69 -23.15 -6.00
CA THR A 173 22.03 -23.63 -5.56
C THR A 173 21.93 -24.80 -4.58
N GLY A 174 20.71 -25.23 -4.24
CA GLY A 174 20.43 -26.24 -3.21
C GLY A 174 20.17 -27.67 -3.72
N ILE A 175 20.52 -28.00 -4.96
CA ILE A 175 20.36 -29.35 -5.56
C ILE A 175 21.72 -29.89 -6.02
#